data_AF-V5HCF0-F1
#
_entry.id   AF-V5HCF0-F1
#
_cell.length_a   1.000
_cell.length_b   1.000
_cell.length_c   1.000
_cell.angle_alpha   90.00
_cell.angle_beta   90.00
_cell.angle_gamma   90.00
#
_symmetry.space_group_name_H-M   'P 1'
#
loop_
_entity.id
_entity.type
_entity.pdbx_description
1 polymer ?
#
loop_
_entity_poly.entity_id
_entity_poly.type
_entity_poly.pdbx_seq_one_letter_code
_entity_poly.pdbx_strand_id
1 'polypeptide(L)'
;TPDGECALPPDRGLCRGNFTRYHWDKELGDCKEFNYSGCAGNANNFGSQEECQTFCKAKSTYLKLWKKVWDAMQSWKSRGYS
;
A
#
# COMPACT_ATOMS: atom_id res chain seq x y z
N THR A 1 4.51 -8.81 -4.88
CA THR A 1 5.12 -8.28 -3.65
C THR A 1 4.02 -8.03 -2.64
N PRO A 2 4.26 -8.21 -1.32
CA PRO A 2 3.17 -8.35 -0.34
C PRO A 2 2.18 -7.17 -0.27
N ASP A 3 2.58 -5.94 -0.62
CA ASP A 3 1.69 -4.76 -0.48
C ASP A 3 1.15 -4.21 -1.83
N GLY A 4 1.45 -4.86 -2.97
CA GLY A 4 1.02 -4.43 -4.31
C GLY A 4 1.44 -2.99 -4.63
N GLU A 5 0.48 -2.14 -5.04
CA GLU A 5 0.70 -0.73 -5.39
C GLU A 5 1.34 0.04 -4.23
N CYS A 6 0.89 -0.16 -2.99
CA CYS A 6 1.41 0.50 -1.80
C CYS A 6 2.87 0.10 -1.46
N ALA A 7 3.41 -0.92 -2.12
CA ALA A 7 4.81 -1.33 -1.97
C ALA A 7 5.75 -0.62 -2.95
N LEU A 8 5.20 0.04 -3.97
CA LEU A 8 5.98 0.69 -5.02
C LEU A 8 6.61 1.99 -4.50
N PRO A 9 7.82 2.35 -4.94
CA PRO A 9 8.40 3.65 -4.61
C PRO A 9 7.56 4.77 -5.26
N PRO A 10 7.54 6.00 -4.70
CA PRO A 10 6.98 7.14 -5.41
C PRO A 10 7.74 7.35 -6.72
N ASP A 11 7.00 7.52 -7.81
CA ASP A 11 7.57 7.75 -9.13
C ASP A 11 7.07 9.06 -9.71
N ARG A 12 8.00 10.01 -9.88
CA ARG A 12 7.73 11.33 -10.45
C ARG A 12 7.22 11.21 -11.89
N GLY A 13 7.61 10.19 -12.64
CA GLY A 13 7.29 10.04 -14.06
C GLY A 13 8.13 10.95 -14.97
N LEU A 14 7.77 11.00 -16.26
CA LEU A 14 8.62 11.52 -17.34
C LEU A 14 8.18 12.89 -17.90
N CYS A 15 7.04 13.41 -17.47
CA CYS A 15 6.52 14.69 -17.92
C CYS A 15 7.24 15.87 -17.23
N ARG A 16 6.78 17.10 -17.49
CA ARG A 16 7.36 18.35 -16.93
C ARG A 16 6.41 19.11 -16.00
N GLY A 17 5.27 18.53 -15.67
CA GLY A 17 4.34 19.11 -14.71
C GLY A 17 4.88 19.07 -13.28
N ASN A 18 4.16 19.73 -12.39
CA ASN A 18 4.47 19.77 -10.96
C ASN A 18 3.15 19.69 -10.19
N PHE A 19 2.74 18.46 -9.88
CA PHE A 19 1.49 18.17 -9.18
C PHE A 19 1.81 17.55 -7.83
N THR A 20 1.25 18.11 -6.75
CA THR A 20 1.29 17.48 -5.42
C THR A 20 0.42 16.23 -5.46
N ARG A 21 1.01 15.11 -5.09
CA ARG A 21 0.35 13.80 -4.96
C ARG A 21 0.83 13.13 -3.68
N TYR A 22 0.14 12.07 -3.28
CA TYR A 22 0.45 11.32 -2.06
C TYR A 22 0.84 9.89 -2.42
N HIS A 23 1.83 9.34 -1.72
CA HIS A 23 2.21 7.93 -1.81
C HIS A 23 2.26 7.33 -0.42
N TRP A 24 2.03 6.02 -0.31
CA TRP A 24 2.23 5.28 0.92
C TRP A 24 3.72 5.11 1.22
N ASP A 25 4.13 5.50 2.42
CA ASP A 25 5.45 5.24 2.98
C ASP A 25 5.31 4.12 4.02
N LYS A 26 5.83 2.93 3.69
CA LYS A 26 5.74 1.76 4.56
C LYS A 26 6.59 1.86 5.82
N GLU A 27 7.64 2.67 5.80
CA GLU A 27 8.55 2.85 6.94
C GLU A 27 7.90 3.78 7.96
N LEU A 28 7.24 4.83 7.46
CA LEU A 28 6.42 5.71 8.28
C LEU A 28 5.09 5.05 8.70
N GLY A 29 4.60 4.12 7.90
CA GLY A 29 3.27 3.54 8.06
C GLY A 29 2.15 4.56 7.79
N ASP A 30 2.42 5.55 6.94
CA ASP A 30 1.50 6.62 6.58
C ASP A 30 1.79 7.16 5.17
N CYS A 31 0.93 8.04 4.67
CA CYS A 31 1.07 8.69 3.37
C CYS A 31 1.94 9.94 3.44
N LYS A 32 2.76 10.15 2.42
CA LYS A 32 3.64 11.30 2.27
C LYS A 32 3.43 11.99 0.92
N GLU A 33 3.57 13.31 0.92
CA GLU A 33 3.55 14.10 -0.31
C GLU A 33 4.77 13.84 -1.19
N PHE A 34 4.56 13.82 -2.50
CA PHE A 34 5.62 13.83 -3.50
C PHE A 34 5.20 14.61 -4.75
N ASN A 35 6.20 14.94 -5.56
CA ASN A 35 6.00 15.62 -6.82
C ASN A 35 5.75 14.64 -7.96
N TYR A 36 4.57 14.72 -8.58
CA TYR A 36 4.25 13.99 -9.80
C TYR A 36 4.32 14.90 -11.03
N SER A 37 4.91 14.39 -12.10
CA SER A 37 5.14 15.14 -13.34
C SER A 37 3.92 15.23 -14.26
N GLY A 38 2.86 14.46 -14.00
CA GLY A 38 1.62 14.48 -14.78
C GLY A 38 1.46 13.32 -15.77
N CYS A 39 2.51 12.53 -16.04
CA CYS A 39 2.41 11.31 -16.84
C CYS A 39 3.45 10.26 -16.44
N ALA A 40 3.28 9.03 -16.95
CA ALA A 40 4.01 7.85 -16.49
C ALA A 40 3.85 7.67 -14.97
N GLY A 41 4.86 7.16 -14.28
CA GLY A 41 4.75 6.87 -12.86
C GLY A 41 4.16 5.49 -12.59
N ASN A 42 3.67 5.30 -11.36
CA ASN A 42 3.05 4.05 -10.94
C ASN A 42 1.84 4.31 -10.04
N ALA A 43 1.22 3.23 -9.56
CA ALA A 43 -0.03 3.27 -8.82
C ALA A 43 0.09 3.70 -7.35
N ASN A 44 1.29 3.86 -6.79
CA ASN A 44 1.47 4.50 -5.48
C ASN A 44 1.40 6.03 -5.62
N ASN A 45 0.26 6.52 -6.12
CA ASN A 45 0.05 7.90 -6.52
C ASN A 45 -1.43 8.26 -6.37
N PHE A 46 -1.75 9.00 -5.32
CA PHE A 46 -3.10 9.36 -4.93
C PHE A 46 -3.29 10.88 -4.98
N GLY A 47 -4.52 11.31 -5.25
CA GLY A 47 -4.87 12.73 -5.34
C GLY A 47 -4.92 13.42 -3.98
N SER A 48 -5.17 12.68 -2.90
CA SER A 48 -5.23 13.21 -1.53
C SER A 48 -4.60 12.26 -0.50
N GLN A 49 -4.27 12.81 0.67
CA GLN A 49 -3.79 12.03 1.81
C GLN A 49 -4.84 11.00 2.27
N GLU A 50 -6.11 11.40 2.32
CA GLU A 50 -7.22 10.54 2.74
C GLU A 50 -7.43 9.36 1.80
N GLU A 51 -7.35 9.58 0.48
CA GLU A 51 -7.46 8.52 -0.52
C GLU A 51 -6.33 7.49 -0.34
N CYS A 52 -5.10 7.98 -0.20
CA CYS A 52 -3.93 7.14 0.05
C CYS A 52 -4.06 6.31 1.34
N GLN A 53 -4.47 6.96 2.44
CA GLN A 53 -4.61 6.29 3.74
C GLN A 53 -5.72 5.25 3.69
N THR A 54 -6.87 5.59 3.13
CA THR A 54 -8.01 4.69 3.00
C THR A 54 -7.62 3.45 2.20
N PHE A 55 -6.91 3.63 1.08
CA PHE A 55 -6.49 2.51 0.23
C PHE A 55 -5.40 1.65 0.90
N CYS A 56 -4.28 2.25 1.31
CA CYS A 56 -3.11 1.49 1.74
C CYS A 56 -3.17 1.02 3.20
N LYS A 57 -3.77 1.79 4.11
CA LYS A 57 -3.89 1.39 5.52
C LYS A 57 -4.90 0.26 5.69
N ALA A 58 -6.02 0.30 4.95
CA ALA A 58 -7.00 -0.80 4.94
C ALA A 58 -6.38 -2.08 4.36
N LYS A 59 -5.64 -1.99 3.24
CA LYS A 59 -4.94 -3.13 2.63
C LYS A 59 -3.91 -3.74 3.58
N SER A 60 -3.09 -2.90 4.23
CA SER A 60 -2.12 -3.36 5.24
C SER A 60 -2.81 -4.08 6.40
N THR A 61 -3.95 -3.55 6.87
CA THR A 61 -4.71 -4.15 7.96
C THR A 61 -5.34 -5.49 7.56
N TYR A 62 -5.97 -5.54 6.38
CA TYR A 62 -6.54 -6.76 5.83
C TYR A 62 -5.48 -7.85 5.70
N LEU A 63 -4.32 -7.54 5.10
CA LEU A 63 -3.24 -8.51 4.92
C LEU A 63 -2.70 -9.03 6.26
N LYS A 64 -2.56 -8.16 7.27
CA LYS A 64 -2.17 -8.56 8.63
C LYS A 64 -3.20 -9.50 9.27
N LEU A 65 -4.49 -9.18 9.14
CA LEU A 65 -5.57 -10.02 9.67
C LEU A 65 -5.62 -11.37 8.95
N TRP A 66 -5.57 -11.38 7.62
CA TRP A 66 -5.59 -12.61 6.83
C TRP A 66 -4.41 -13.51 7.11
N LYS A 67 -3.22 -12.94 7.29
CA LYS A 67 -2.04 -13.71 7.70
C LYS A 67 -2.27 -14.39 9.05
N LYS A 68 -2.78 -13.66 10.05
CA LYS A 68 -3.12 -14.24 11.37
C LYS A 68 -4.17 -15.35 11.27
N VAL A 69 -5.23 -15.14 10.49
CA VAL A 69 -6.28 -16.14 10.27
C VAL A 69 -5.71 -17.39 9.60
N TRP A 70 -4.92 -17.21 8.53
CA TRP A 70 -4.26 -18.31 7.84
C TRP A 70 -3.35 -19.11 8.78
N ASP A 71 -2.50 -18.43 9.56
CA ASP A 71 -1.58 -19.05 10.51
C ASP A 71 -2.36 -19.84 11.58
N ALA A 72 -3.47 -19.28 12.09
CA ALA A 72 -4.35 -19.96 13.03
C ALA A 72 -5.03 -21.19 12.39
N MET A 73 -5.53 -21.09 11.16
CA MET A 73 -6.14 -22.22 10.44
C MET A 73 -5.13 -23.34 10.19
N GLN A 74 -3.90 -23.01 9.81
CA GLN A 74 -2.84 -24.00 9.62
C GLN A 74 -2.47 -24.68 10.94
N SER A 75 -2.38 -23.91 12.03
CA SER A 75 -2.18 -24.48 13.36
C SER A 75 -3.35 -25.37 13.80
N TRP A 76 -4.59 -25.07 13.40
CA TRP A 76 -5.77 -25.85 13.74
C TRP A 76 -5.75 -27.21 13.03
N LYS A 77 -5.43 -27.18 11.72
CA LYS A 77 -5.22 -28.38 10.90
C LYS A 77 -4.06 -29.24 11.43
N SER A 78 -2.94 -28.62 11.81
CA SER A 78 -1.76 -29.37 12.29
C SER A 78 -2.01 -30.05 13.64
N ARG A 79 -2.97 -29.58 14.43
CA ARG A 79 -3.38 -30.18 15.72
C ARG A 79 -4.43 -31.30 15.54
N GLY A 80 -4.82 -31.62 14.30
CA GLY A 80 -5.72 -32.74 14.01
C GLY A 80 -7.19 -32.49 14.34
N TYR A 81 -7.60 -31.24 14.55
CA TYR A 81 -9.00 -30.89 14.66
C TYR A 81 -9.64 -30.90 13.26
N SER A 82 -10.72 -31.68 13.09
CA SER A 82 -11.50 -31.73 11.84
C SER A 82 -12.64 -30.73 11.86
#